data_AF-A0A2D3VRK7-F1
#
_entry.id   AF-A0A2D3VRK7-F1
#
_cell.length_a   1.000
_cell.length_b   1.000
_cell.length_c   1.000
_cell.angle_alpha   90.00
_cell.angle_beta   90.00
_cell.angle_gamma   90.00
#
_symmetry.space_group_name_H-M   'P 1'
#
loop_
_entity.id
_entity.type
_entity.pdbx_description
1 polymer ?
#
loop_
_entity_poly.entity_id
_entity_poly.type
_entity_poly.pdbx_seq_one_letter_code
_entity_poly.pdbx_strand_id
1 'polypeptide(L)'
;MIRRLLLKLLWLYQKFFTLIGFGSCRYYPSCSEYARLHFENNSISSAFYHSLTRILRCNQLFDGGIEYPLLDKLTPKPKKLDVDSIKYWLVPNKTGRFYIIKNFSYKG
;
A
#
# COMPACT_ATOMS: atom_id res chain seq x y z
N MET A 1 -12.70 -5.33 -12.89
CA MET A 1 -13.82 -4.53 -12.33
C MET A 1 -13.72 -4.40 -10.80
N ILE A 2 -13.71 -5.51 -10.05
CA ILE A 2 -13.64 -5.55 -8.57
C ILE A 2 -12.48 -4.73 -7.98
N ARG A 3 -11.26 -4.87 -8.52
CA ARG A 3 -10.09 -4.09 -8.05
C ARG A 3 -10.35 -2.58 -8.05
N ARG A 4 -10.96 -2.05 -9.12
CA ARG A 4 -11.24 -0.61 -9.24
C ARG A 4 -12.29 -0.15 -8.22
N LEU A 5 -13.29 -0.98 -7.94
CA LEU A 5 -14.30 -0.71 -6.91
C LEU A 5 -13.66 -0.64 -5.52
N LEU A 6 -12.85 -1.64 -5.15
CA LEU A 6 -12.14 -1.69 -3.87
C LEU A 6 -11.20 -0.48 -3.70
N LEU A 7 -10.44 -0.13 -4.74
CA LEU A 7 -9.57 1.05 -4.71
C LEU A 7 -10.37 2.35 -4.58
N LYS A 8 -11.54 2.48 -5.23
CA LYS A 8 -12.42 3.63 -5.04
C LYS A 8 -12.97 3.72 -3.62
N LEU A 9 -13.39 2.61 -3.03
CA LEU A 9 -13.83 2.54 -1.64
C LEU A 9 -12.71 2.94 -0.67
N LEU A 10 -11.49 2.42 -0.88
CA LEU A 10 -10.31 2.79 -0.11
C LEU A 10 -9.97 4.28 -0.25
N TRP A 11 -10.04 4.83 -1.45
CA TRP A 11 -9.82 6.26 -1.69
C TRP A 11 -10.87 7.12 -0.97
N LEU A 12 -12.14 6.72 -1.03
CA LEU A 12 -13.25 7.38 -0.36
C LEU A 12 -13.04 7.36 1.17
N TYR A 13 -12.67 6.20 1.71
CA TYR A 13 -12.32 6.03 3.12
C TYR A 13 -11.13 6.93 3.50
N GLN A 14 -10.03 6.89 2.75
CA GLN A 14 -8.86 7.73 3.00
C GLN A 14 -9.21 9.22 3.02
N LYS A 15 -10.08 9.68 2.11
CA LYS A 15 -10.48 11.09 2.02
C LYS A 15 -11.42 11.52 3.16
N PHE A 16 -12.40 10.71 3.53
CA PHE A 16 -13.33 11.07 4.60
C PHE A 16 -12.74 10.87 6.00
N PHE A 17 -11.97 9.80 6.23
CA PHE A 17 -11.41 9.54 7.56
C PHE A 17 -10.26 10.49 7.89
N THR A 18 -9.53 11.02 6.91
CA THR A 18 -8.50 12.05 7.17
C THR A 18 -9.10 13.39 7.57
N LEU A 19 -10.35 13.68 7.20
CA LEU A 19 -11.07 14.89 7.61
C LEU A 19 -11.60 14.81 9.06
N ILE A 20 -11.83 13.59 9.57
CA ILE A 20 -12.56 13.37 10.84
C ILE A 20 -11.67 12.75 11.92
N GLY A 21 -10.63 12.01 11.55
CA GLY A 21 -9.82 11.22 12.47
C GLY A 21 -8.46 11.83 12.79
N PHE A 22 -8.08 11.80 14.07
CA PHE A 22 -6.67 11.89 14.48
C PHE A 22 -5.95 10.60 14.08
N GLY A 23 -4.74 10.72 13.52
CA GLY A 23 -3.96 9.58 13.02
C GLY A 23 -3.65 8.54 14.10
N SER A 24 -4.46 7.49 14.18
CA SER A 24 -4.35 6.41 15.19
C SER A 24 -3.55 5.20 14.72
N CYS A 25 -3.14 5.18 13.46
CA CYS A 25 -2.43 4.05 12.90
C CYS A 25 -1.02 3.96 13.47
N ARG A 26 -0.69 2.82 14.10
CA ARG A 26 0.64 2.56 14.69
C ARG A 26 1.72 2.20 13.66
N TYR A 27 1.36 2.17 12.40
CA TYR A 27 2.13 1.58 11.32
C TYR A 27 2.40 2.62 10.23
N TYR A 28 3.61 2.59 9.67
CA TYR A 28 3.97 3.35 8.48
C TYR A 28 4.27 2.43 7.29
N PRO A 29 3.70 2.68 6.09
CA PRO A 29 2.59 3.59 5.85
C PRO A 29 1.33 3.14 6.61
N SER A 30 0.32 4.01 6.70
CA SER A 30 -0.92 3.73 7.43
C SER A 30 -1.62 2.46 6.90
N CYS A 31 -2.44 1.79 7.72
CA CYS A 31 -3.14 0.56 7.32
C CYS A 31 -3.97 0.73 6.04
N SER A 32 -4.60 1.89 5.84
CA SER A 32 -5.38 2.17 4.62
C SER A 32 -4.49 2.35 3.40
N GLU A 33 -3.34 3.03 3.54
CA GLU A 33 -2.36 3.18 2.45
C GLU A 33 -1.67 1.86 2.12
N TYR A 34 -1.29 1.08 3.14
CA TYR A 34 -0.78 -0.27 2.98
C TYR A 34 -1.76 -1.16 2.23
N ALA A 35 -3.05 -1.13 2.61
CA ALA A 35 -4.09 -1.87 1.92
C ALA A 35 -4.20 -1.41 0.46
N ARG A 36 -4.23 -0.10 0.20
CA ARG A 36 -4.27 0.45 -1.16
C ARG A 36 -3.12 -0.06 -2.02
N LEU A 37 -1.89 -0.03 -1.51
CA LEU A 37 -0.69 -0.52 -2.22
C LEU A 37 -0.78 -2.02 -2.52
N HIS A 38 -1.27 -2.84 -1.58
CA HIS A 38 -1.50 -4.26 -1.82
C HIS A 38 -2.59 -4.52 -2.86
N PHE A 39 -3.74 -3.85 -2.77
CA PHE A 39 -4.83 -4.00 -3.74
C PHE A 39 -4.47 -3.47 -5.13
N GLU A 40 -3.51 -2.55 -5.23
CA GLU A 40 -3.04 -2.05 -6.51
C GLU A 40 -2.03 -2.99 -7.17
N ASN A 41 -1.12 -3.60 -6.40
CA ASN A 41 0.04 -4.30 -6.95
C ASN A 41 0.01 -5.83 -6.82
N ASN A 42 -0.69 -6.37 -5.82
CA ASN A 42 -0.76 -7.82 -5.56
C ASN A 42 -2.12 -8.41 -5.96
N SER A 43 -2.30 -9.73 -5.87
CA SER A 43 -3.60 -10.38 -6.08
C SER A 43 -4.62 -9.95 -5.01
N ILE A 44 -5.92 -10.00 -5.33
CA ILE A 44 -6.98 -9.54 -4.40
C ILE A 44 -6.94 -10.34 -3.10
N SER A 45 -6.75 -11.66 -3.17
CA SER A 45 -6.69 -12.53 -1.99
C SER A 45 -5.47 -12.24 -1.12
N SER A 46 -4.29 -12.10 -1.72
CA SER A 46 -3.05 -11.70 -1.00
C SER A 46 -3.24 -10.32 -0.34
N ALA A 47 -3.81 -9.37 -1.09
CA ALA A 47 -4.07 -8.04 -0.59
C ALA A 47 -5.02 -8.03 0.62
N PHE A 48 -6.09 -8.82 0.57
CA PHE A 48 -7.04 -8.93 1.68
C PHE A 48 -6.38 -9.54 2.92
N TYR A 49 -5.66 -10.66 2.76
CA TYR A 49 -4.94 -11.33 3.84
C TYR A 49 -3.94 -10.38 4.54
N HIS A 50 -3.06 -9.73 3.77
CA HIS A 50 -2.06 -8.82 4.33
C HIS A 50 -2.70 -7.59 4.98
N SER A 51 -3.73 -7.01 4.37
CA SER A 51 -4.42 -5.84 4.93
C SER A 51 -5.14 -6.18 6.23
N LEU A 52 -5.90 -7.28 6.26
CA LEU A 52 -6.67 -7.70 7.42
C LEU A 52 -5.74 -8.05 8.60
N THR A 53 -4.71 -8.84 8.36
CA THR A 53 -3.72 -9.20 9.39
C THR A 53 -3.01 -7.97 9.96
N ARG A 54 -2.75 -6.93 9.16
CA ARG A 54 -2.17 -5.68 9.67
C ARG A 54 -3.17 -4.85 10.46
N ILE A 55 -4.44 -4.78 10.05
CA ILE A 55 -5.50 -4.07 10.80
C ILE A 55 -5.68 -4.72 12.18
N LEU A 56 -5.72 -6.05 12.25
CA LEU A 56 -5.83 -6.78 13.52
C LEU A 56 -4.65 -6.50 14.46
N ARG A 57 -3.44 -6.34 13.91
CA ARG A 57 -2.24 -5.96 14.68
C ARG A 57 -2.16 -4.47 15.00
N CYS A 58 -2.96 -3.61 14.37
CA CYS A 58 -2.88 -2.16 14.52
C CYS A 58 -3.60 -1.67 15.79
N ASN A 59 -3.10 -2.08 16.95
CA ASN A 59 -3.63 -1.68 18.26
C ASN A 59 -2.51 -1.63 19.31
N GLN A 60 -2.84 -1.29 20.56
CA GLN A 60 -1.87 -1.06 21.63
C GLN A 60 -1.05 -2.31 22.03
N LEU A 61 -1.53 -3.51 21.72
CA LEU A 61 -0.91 -4.79 22.08
C LEU A 61 0.29 -5.17 21.20
N PHE A 62 0.57 -4.44 20.13
CA PHE A 62 1.69 -4.69 19.21
C PHE A 62 2.49 -3.42 18.97
N ASP A 63 3.81 -3.50 18.86
CA ASP A 63 4.70 -2.33 18.79
C ASP A 63 4.39 -1.35 17.65
N GLY A 64 3.91 -1.87 16.51
CA GLY A 64 3.72 -1.08 15.30
C GLY A 64 5.03 -0.90 14.53
N GLY A 65 5.20 0.23 13.84
CA GLY A 65 6.45 0.61 13.18
C GLY A 65 6.38 0.66 11.65
N ILE A 66 7.57 0.65 11.02
CA ILE A 66 7.72 0.77 9.57
C ILE A 66 7.64 -0.62 8.92
N GLU A 67 6.59 -0.85 8.14
CA GLU A 67 6.37 -2.09 7.42
C GLU A 67 5.85 -1.73 6.02
N TYR A 68 6.70 -1.80 5.00
CA TYR A 68 6.28 -1.54 3.63
C TYR A 68 5.67 -2.78 2.98
N PRO A 69 4.67 -2.61 2.08
CA PRO A 69 4.07 -3.73 1.37
C PRO A 69 5.08 -4.41 0.45
N LEU A 70 5.03 -5.73 0.43
CA LEU A 70 5.87 -6.56 -0.44
C LEU A 70 5.14 -6.88 -1.74
N LEU A 71 5.87 -6.82 -2.85
CA LEU A 71 5.45 -7.23 -4.17
C LEU A 71 5.84 -8.69 -4.42
N ASP A 72 4.86 -9.52 -4.77
CA ASP A 72 5.08 -10.94 -5.04
C ASP A 72 5.56 -11.21 -6.48
N LYS A 73 5.09 -10.43 -7.45
CA LYS A 73 5.42 -10.59 -8.88
C LYS A 73 5.64 -9.23 -9.54
N LEU A 74 6.74 -9.09 -10.26
CA LEU A 74 6.97 -7.94 -11.12
C LEU A 74 6.02 -8.00 -12.31
N THR A 75 5.32 -6.91 -12.58
CA THR A 75 4.67 -6.70 -13.87
C THR A 75 5.72 -6.34 -14.94
N PRO A 76 5.55 -6.81 -16.19
CA PRO A 76 6.51 -6.54 -17.25
C PRO A 76 6.66 -5.03 -17.50
N LYS A 77 7.92 -4.62 -17.75
CA LYS A 77 8.41 -3.24 -17.82
C LYS A 77 7.47 -2.29 -18.59
N PRO A 78 7.17 -1.09 -18.07
CA PRO A 78 6.49 -0.06 -18.84
C PRO A 78 7.35 0.41 -20.02
N LYS A 79 6.70 0.70 -21.16
CA LYS A 79 7.36 1.10 -22.42
C LYS A 79 8.12 2.44 -22.35
N LYS A 80 7.80 3.31 -21.38
CA LYS A 80 8.45 4.60 -21.17
C LYS A 80 8.51 4.89 -19.66
N LEU A 81 9.68 5.28 -19.17
CA LEU A 81 9.96 5.56 -17.76
C LEU A 81 10.57 6.95 -17.67
N ASP A 82 9.72 7.96 -17.52
CA ASP A 82 10.15 9.32 -17.17
C ASP A 82 10.08 9.45 -15.64
N VAL A 83 11.03 10.15 -15.01
CA VAL A 83 11.15 10.23 -13.53
C VAL A 83 9.85 10.73 -12.88
N ASP A 84 9.18 11.68 -13.54
CA ASP A 84 7.92 12.27 -13.07
C ASP A 84 6.73 11.29 -13.15
N SER A 85 6.84 10.24 -13.95
CA SER A 85 5.83 9.19 -14.10
C SER A 85 6.01 8.02 -13.11
N ILE A 86 7.10 8.02 -12.32
CA ILE A 86 7.39 6.94 -11.38
C ILE A 86 6.44 7.04 -10.19
N LYS A 87 5.44 6.17 -10.14
CA LYS A 87 4.48 6.11 -9.03
C LYS A 87 5.07 5.51 -7.75
N TYR A 88 5.89 4.47 -7.91
CA TYR A 88 6.46 3.67 -6.82
C TYR A 88 7.92 3.32 -7.10
N TRP A 89 8.73 3.31 -6.04
CA TRP A 89 10.07 2.74 -6.02
C TRP A 89 10.00 1.29 -5.53
N LEU A 90 10.72 0.41 -6.23
CA LEU A 90 10.83 -1.01 -5.86
C LEU A 90 12.21 -1.27 -5.27
N VAL A 91 12.27 -1.65 -3.99
CA VAL A 91 13.53 -1.96 -3.30
C VAL A 91 13.64 -3.48 -3.13
N PRO A 92 14.66 -4.14 -3.70
CA PRO A 92 14.80 -5.59 -3.59
C PRO A 92 15.07 -6.03 -2.15
N ASN A 93 14.50 -7.17 -1.78
CA ASN A 93 14.77 -7.88 -0.53
C ASN A 93 15.60 -9.15 -0.81
N LYS A 94 16.28 -9.66 0.22
CA LYS A 94 17.07 -10.91 0.21
C LYS A 94 16.29 -12.12 -0.30
N THR A 95 14.96 -12.08 -0.22
CA THR A 95 14.03 -13.15 -0.62
C THR A 95 13.56 -13.05 -2.08
N GLY A 96 14.11 -12.13 -2.88
CA GLY A 96 13.70 -11.93 -4.28
C GLY A 96 12.36 -11.18 -4.44
N ARG A 97 11.79 -10.68 -3.34
CA ARG A 97 10.60 -9.81 -3.33
C ARG A 97 11.02 -8.34 -3.34
N PHE A 98 10.09 -7.44 -3.64
CA PHE A 98 10.37 -6.00 -3.66
C PHE A 98 9.49 -5.26 -2.65
N TYR A 99 10.08 -4.38 -1.84
CA TYR A 99 9.33 -3.41 -1.06
C TYR A 99 8.80 -2.32 -2.00
N ILE A 100 7.53 -1.97 -1.84
CA ILE A 100 6.88 -0.90 -2.60
C ILE A 100 6.92 0.37 -1.75
N ILE A 101 7.71 1.35 -2.18
CA ILE A 101 7.83 2.66 -1.53
C ILE A 101 7.16 3.70 -2.42
N LYS A 102 6.25 4.50 -1.86
CA LYS A 102 5.57 5.58 -2.59
C LYS A 102 6.58 6.64 -3.04
N ASN A 103 6.52 7.04 -4.30
CA ASN A 103 7.27 8.21 -4.74
C ASN A 103 6.56 9.49 -4.25
N PHE A 104 7.24 10.29 -3.45
CA PHE A 104 6.70 11.56 -2.94
C PHE A 104 6.63 12.65 -4.00
N SER A 105 7.45 12.55 -5.06
CA SER A 105 7.43 13.49 -6.18
C SER A 105 6.27 13.23 -7.16
N TYR A 106 5.62 12.06 -7.07
CA TYR A 106 4.51 11.71 -7.93
C TYR A 106 3.24 12.47 -7.51
N LYS A 107 2.80 13.43 -8.35
CA LYS A 107 1.66 14.30 -8.05
C LYS A 107 0.28 13.72 -8.38
N GLY A 108 0.20 12.49 -8.90
CA GLY A 108 -1.08 11.84 -9.19
C GLY A 108 -1.55 12.09 -10.60
#